data_AF-A0A6G4XB12-F1
#
_entry.id   AF-A0A6G4XB12-F1
#
_cell.length_a   1.000
_cell.length_b   1.000
_cell.length_c   1.000
_cell.angle_alpha   90.00
_cell.angle_beta   90.00
_cell.angle_gamma   90.00
#
_symmetry.space_group_name_H-M   'P 1'
#
loop_
_entity.id
_entity.type
_entity.pdbx_description
1 polymer ?
#
loop_
_entity_poly.entity_id
_entity_poly.type
_entity_poly.pdbx_seq_one_letter_code
_entity_poly.pdbx_strand_id
1 'polypeptide(L)'
;VELFAVGARVLRVVVRADGEGVSMRATDGAGRPVLALGPLVSRAVAEDQLSSAGTGEDALFAVEWRALPPAAPAGPGDFSTLVAGDGPVERVVGEVLRGVQEWLETEGSSAARLAVVTRGAMPTRPGDVVDAVSSAVWGLVRSVQSEHPDRIVLVDADPATAGDEVDLGLLASVDEPQIAIRGEQVLVPRLARTASAAQAAPLDRDGTVLITGGTGTLGGLLARHLAAEHGIRHLLLLSRQGPDAPGAADLAAELAELGATDVRIVACDAADRDALAAVLADIPDHAPLTGVVHAAGVLDDGVFTALTEERLGTVLRAKARAAAHLDELTRDADLGMFVLYSSASATFGTPGQANYAAANAFLDGLAARRRAEGLPG
;
A
#
# COMPACT_ATOMS: atom_id res chain seq x y z
N VAL A 1 -21.35 -22.29 -0.07
CA VAL A 1 -21.82 -21.23 0.84
C VAL A 1 -23.31 -21.45 1.06
N GLU A 2 -23.77 -21.47 2.30
CA GLU A 2 -25.18 -21.63 2.65
C GLU A 2 -25.63 -20.47 3.54
N LEU A 3 -26.68 -19.78 3.13
CA LEU A 3 -27.30 -18.68 3.87
C LEU A 3 -28.64 -19.16 4.44
N PHE A 4 -28.80 -19.06 5.76
CA PHE A 4 -29.95 -19.60 6.49
C PHE A 4 -30.94 -18.52 6.92
N ALA A 5 -30.47 -17.29 7.14
CA ALA A 5 -31.30 -16.17 7.55
C ALA A 5 -30.69 -14.83 7.11
N VAL A 6 -31.53 -13.79 7.05
CA VAL A 6 -31.14 -12.41 6.74
C VAL A 6 -31.70 -11.45 7.81
N GLY A 7 -31.08 -10.28 7.99
CA GLY A 7 -31.57 -9.24 8.91
C GLY A 7 -31.11 -9.38 10.37
N ALA A 8 -30.13 -10.23 10.67
CA ALA A 8 -29.52 -10.29 12.00
C ALA A 8 -28.71 -9.02 12.29
N ARG A 9 -28.99 -8.35 13.42
CA ARG A 9 -28.26 -7.13 13.85
C ARG A 9 -26.93 -7.42 14.55
N VAL A 10 -26.71 -8.67 14.96
CA VAL A 10 -25.49 -9.14 15.64
C VAL A 10 -25.19 -10.55 15.17
N LEU A 11 -23.94 -10.82 14.81
CA LEU A 11 -23.44 -12.14 14.44
C LEU A 11 -22.35 -12.61 15.41
N ARG A 12 -22.39 -13.89 15.75
CA ARG A 12 -21.31 -14.62 16.42
C ARG A 12 -20.70 -15.57 15.41
N VAL A 13 -19.44 -15.32 15.09
CA VAL A 13 -18.73 -16.05 14.03
C VAL A 13 -17.71 -17.01 14.65
N VAL A 14 -17.72 -18.25 14.18
CA VAL A 14 -16.70 -19.24 14.47
C VAL A 14 -15.99 -19.55 13.17
N VAL A 15 -14.71 -19.20 13.10
CA VAL A 15 -13.80 -19.59 12.02
C VAL A 15 -12.99 -20.79 12.49
N ARG A 16 -12.87 -21.82 11.66
CA ARG A 16 -12.01 -22.97 11.91
C ARG A 16 -11.05 -23.12 10.74
N ALA A 17 -9.76 -23.10 11.04
CA ALA A 17 -8.72 -23.49 10.10
C ALA A 17 -8.24 -24.89 10.49
N ASP A 18 -8.22 -25.82 9.54
CA ASP A 18 -7.64 -27.15 9.66
C ASP A 18 -6.81 -27.48 8.40
N GLY A 19 -6.24 -28.69 8.33
CA GLY A 19 -5.45 -29.13 7.19
C GLY A 19 -6.23 -29.25 5.87
N GLU A 20 -7.56 -29.13 5.89
CA GLU A 20 -8.42 -29.15 4.71
C GLU A 20 -8.88 -27.74 4.29
N GLY A 21 -8.59 -26.69 5.07
CA GLY A 21 -8.84 -25.29 4.71
C GLY A 21 -9.50 -24.48 5.81
N VAL A 22 -10.07 -23.32 5.43
CA VAL A 22 -10.77 -22.42 6.36
C VAL A 22 -12.27 -22.56 6.19
N SER A 23 -12.99 -22.95 7.24
CA SER A 23 -14.45 -22.96 7.29
C SER A 23 -14.98 -21.90 8.26
N MET A 24 -16.21 -21.45 8.03
CA MET A 24 -16.82 -20.41 8.84
C MET A 24 -18.29 -20.71 9.10
N ARG A 25 -18.75 -20.49 10.34
CA ARG A 25 -20.16 -20.48 10.70
C ARG A 25 -20.50 -19.20 11.45
N ALA A 26 -21.60 -18.56 11.08
CA ALA A 26 -22.15 -17.40 11.76
C ALA A 26 -23.54 -17.71 12.32
N THR A 27 -23.79 -17.33 13.57
CA THR A 27 -25.09 -17.40 14.22
C THR A 27 -25.53 -16.01 14.68
N ASP A 28 -26.84 -15.80 14.89
CA ASP A 28 -27.35 -14.55 15.47
C ASP A 28 -27.09 -14.48 16.99
N GLY A 29 -27.50 -13.36 17.61
CA GLY A 29 -27.38 -13.19 19.08
C GLY A 29 -28.13 -14.23 19.92
N ALA A 30 -29.09 -14.95 19.34
CA ALA A 30 -29.84 -16.04 19.96
C ALA A 30 -29.26 -17.43 19.61
N GLY A 31 -28.16 -17.49 18.85
CA GLY A 31 -27.49 -18.73 18.45
C GLY A 31 -28.12 -19.43 17.24
N ARG A 32 -29.05 -18.80 16.53
CA ARG A 32 -29.66 -19.36 15.30
C ARG A 32 -28.71 -19.22 14.12
N PRO A 33 -28.54 -20.24 13.25
CA PRO A 33 -27.66 -20.16 12.08
C PRO A 33 -28.06 -19.02 11.14
N VAL A 34 -27.07 -18.26 10.67
CA VAL A 34 -27.22 -17.21 9.66
C VAL A 34 -26.47 -17.56 8.39
N LEU A 35 -25.21 -17.99 8.51
CA LEU A 35 -24.35 -18.31 7.36
C LEU A 35 -23.43 -19.49 7.69
N ALA A 36 -23.19 -20.37 6.73
CA ALA A 36 -22.09 -21.33 6.77
C ALA A 36 -21.29 -21.30 5.46
N LEU A 37 -19.97 -21.22 5.61
CA LEU A 37 -19.00 -21.48 4.56
C LEU A 37 -18.39 -22.86 4.85
N GLY A 38 -18.51 -23.75 3.87
CA GLY A 38 -17.71 -24.98 3.84
C GLY A 38 -16.21 -24.66 3.75
N PRO A 39 -15.33 -25.66 3.89
CA PRO A 39 -13.89 -25.46 3.86
C PRO A 39 -13.45 -24.79 2.54
N LEU A 40 -12.84 -23.62 2.67
CA LEU A 40 -12.11 -22.93 1.63
C LEU A 40 -10.70 -23.51 1.61
N VAL A 41 -10.45 -24.38 0.64
CA VAL A 41 -9.12 -24.96 0.44
C VAL A 41 -8.26 -23.96 -0.35
N SER A 42 -7.33 -23.29 0.32
CA SER A 42 -6.24 -22.61 -0.39
C SER A 42 -5.24 -23.68 -0.83
N ARG A 43 -5.01 -23.85 -2.13
CA ARG A 43 -3.88 -24.68 -2.57
C ARG A 43 -2.58 -23.96 -2.25
N ALA A 44 -1.69 -24.65 -1.53
CA ALA A 44 -0.30 -24.25 -1.49
C ALA A 44 0.23 -24.25 -2.93
N VAL A 45 0.73 -23.10 -3.39
CA VAL A 45 1.42 -23.02 -4.66
C VAL A 45 2.79 -23.66 -4.45
N ALA A 46 3.01 -24.81 -5.06
CA ALA A 46 4.31 -25.47 -5.01
C ALA A 46 5.32 -24.69 -5.88
N GLU A 47 6.59 -24.72 -5.50
CA GLU A 47 7.68 -23.97 -6.14
C GLU A 47 7.83 -24.32 -7.64
N ASP A 48 7.52 -25.56 -7.99
CA ASP A 48 7.45 -26.05 -9.36
C ASP A 48 6.28 -25.44 -10.17
N GLN A 49 5.15 -25.10 -9.54
CA GLN A 49 4.04 -24.39 -10.20
C GLN A 49 4.39 -22.92 -10.51
N LEU A 50 5.24 -22.29 -9.70
CA LEU A 50 5.80 -20.97 -10.01
C LEU A 50 6.76 -21.05 -11.20
N SER A 51 7.60 -22.09 -11.26
CA SER A 51 8.53 -22.29 -12.37
C SER A 51 7.87 -22.74 -13.69
N SER A 52 6.78 -23.51 -13.63
CA SER A 52 6.06 -24.03 -14.82
C SER A 52 5.04 -23.06 -15.43
N ALA A 53 4.67 -21.99 -14.70
CA ALA A 53 4.08 -20.79 -15.31
C ALA A 53 5.09 -20.04 -16.22
N GLY A 54 6.38 -20.37 -16.12
CA GLY A 54 7.50 -19.77 -16.84
C GLY A 54 7.71 -20.29 -18.27
N THR A 55 6.69 -20.21 -19.13
CA THR A 55 6.90 -20.33 -20.60
C THR A 55 6.17 -19.27 -21.43
N GLY A 56 5.44 -18.35 -20.80
CA GLY A 56 5.00 -17.10 -21.41
C GLY A 56 5.60 -15.93 -20.66
N GLU A 57 6.85 -15.58 -21.00
CA GLU A 57 7.61 -14.37 -20.61
C GLU A 57 7.00 -13.49 -19.50
N ASP A 58 7.62 -13.47 -18.32
CA ASP A 58 7.74 -12.35 -17.36
C ASP A 58 6.76 -11.17 -17.49
N ALA A 59 5.46 -11.43 -17.51
CA ALA A 59 4.46 -10.39 -17.66
C ALA A 59 4.18 -9.75 -16.29
N LEU A 60 4.80 -8.60 -16.06
CA LEU A 60 4.39 -7.71 -14.98
C LEU A 60 3.08 -7.00 -15.36
N PHE A 61 2.35 -6.48 -14.38
CA PHE A 61 1.16 -5.67 -14.62
C PHE A 61 1.38 -4.24 -14.10
N ALA A 62 0.84 -3.27 -14.83
CA ALA A 62 0.84 -1.86 -14.44
C ALA A 62 -0.58 -1.27 -14.56
N VAL A 63 -0.84 -0.22 -13.79
CA VAL A 63 -2.06 0.58 -13.95
C VAL A 63 -1.85 1.59 -15.06
N GLU A 64 -2.59 1.45 -16.15
CA GLU A 64 -2.68 2.42 -17.24
C GLU A 64 -3.88 3.34 -17.04
N TRP A 65 -3.67 4.63 -17.24
CA TRP A 65 -4.74 5.63 -17.22
C TRP A 65 -5.23 5.92 -18.65
N ARG A 66 -6.46 5.50 -18.95
CA ARG A 66 -7.03 5.60 -20.31
C ARG A 66 -8.01 6.75 -20.41
N ALA A 67 -7.85 7.54 -21.47
CA ALA A 67 -8.78 8.60 -21.83
C ALA A 67 -10.16 8.05 -22.18
N LEU A 68 -11.19 8.57 -21.51
CA LEU A 68 -12.56 8.39 -21.96
C LEU A 68 -12.89 9.38 -23.09
N PRO A 69 -13.79 9.02 -24.02
CA PRO A 69 -14.38 9.98 -24.93
C PRO A 69 -15.09 11.11 -24.15
N PRO A 70 -15.18 12.33 -24.70
CA PRO A 70 -15.94 13.41 -24.07
C PRO A 70 -17.39 12.98 -23.84
N ALA A 71 -17.84 13.08 -22.60
CA ALA A 71 -19.24 12.85 -22.24
C ALA A 71 -19.98 14.20 -22.24
N ALA A 72 -21.22 14.21 -22.71
CA ALA A 72 -22.08 15.36 -22.49
C ALA A 72 -22.45 15.42 -21.00
N PRO A 73 -22.42 16.60 -20.36
CA PRO A 73 -22.79 16.72 -18.95
C PRO A 73 -24.22 16.21 -18.75
N ALA A 74 -24.38 15.32 -17.78
CA ALA A 74 -25.70 14.91 -17.31
C ALA A 74 -26.28 16.03 -16.43
N GLY A 75 -27.58 15.93 -16.09
CA GLY A 75 -28.17 16.78 -15.05
C GLY A 75 -27.40 16.67 -13.73
N PRO A 76 -27.63 17.57 -12.75
CA PRO A 76 -26.87 17.56 -11.50
C PRO A 76 -26.97 16.17 -10.84
N GLY A 77 -25.83 15.49 -10.73
CA GLY A 77 -25.75 14.22 -10.03
C GLY A 77 -25.95 14.42 -8.54
N ASP A 78 -26.54 13.43 -7.87
CA ASP A 78 -26.73 13.44 -6.42
C ASP A 78 -25.43 13.02 -5.73
N PHE A 79 -24.51 13.98 -5.58
CA PHE A 79 -23.21 13.78 -4.94
C PHE A 79 -23.01 14.69 -3.73
N SER A 80 -22.55 14.09 -2.62
CA SER A 80 -21.81 14.81 -1.59
C SER A 80 -20.32 14.81 -1.93
N THR A 81 -19.58 15.85 -1.55
CA THR A 81 -18.14 15.95 -1.83
C THR A 81 -17.33 15.98 -0.55
N LEU A 82 -16.26 15.19 -0.50
CA LEU A 82 -15.24 15.20 0.55
C LEU A 82 -13.88 15.41 -0.10
N VAL A 83 -13.29 16.59 0.10
CA VAL A 83 -11.98 16.93 -0.47
C VAL A 83 -10.89 16.61 0.54
N ALA A 84 -9.89 15.83 0.14
CA ALA A 84 -8.71 15.56 0.95
C ALA A 84 -7.88 16.84 1.09
N GLY A 85 -7.54 17.19 2.33
CA GLY A 85 -6.67 18.33 2.61
C GLY A 85 -5.19 17.99 2.51
N ASP A 86 -4.34 18.99 2.79
CA ASP A 86 -2.88 18.84 2.79
C ASP A 86 -2.32 18.55 4.19
N GLY A 87 -1.10 18.02 4.25
CA GLY A 87 -0.31 17.90 5.48
C GLY A 87 0.17 16.48 5.76
N PRO A 88 0.51 16.16 7.03
CA PRO A 88 1.01 14.84 7.39
C PRO A 88 0.02 13.73 7.04
N VAL A 89 0.53 12.59 6.56
CA VAL A 89 -0.29 11.47 6.06
C VAL A 89 -1.32 10.99 7.09
N GLU A 90 -0.97 10.91 8.37
CA GLU A 90 -1.91 10.44 9.40
C GLU A 90 -3.07 11.44 9.62
N ARG A 91 -2.81 12.74 9.50
CA ARG A 91 -3.84 13.77 9.63
C ARG A 91 -4.82 13.68 8.47
N VAL A 92 -4.31 13.69 7.24
CA VAL A 92 -5.14 13.71 6.02
C VAL A 92 -5.96 12.43 5.91
N VAL A 93 -5.33 11.26 6.10
CA VAL A 93 -6.05 9.98 6.00
C VAL A 93 -7.03 9.81 7.17
N GLY A 94 -6.71 10.32 8.37
CA GLY A 94 -7.64 10.34 9.51
C GLY A 94 -8.86 11.24 9.29
N GLU A 95 -8.67 12.42 8.67
CA GLU A 95 -9.77 13.31 8.30
C GLU A 95 -10.70 12.69 7.26
N VAL A 96 -10.15 12.02 6.24
CA VAL A 96 -10.95 11.29 5.26
C VAL A 96 -11.66 10.09 5.89
N LEU A 97 -10.97 9.30 6.74
CA LEU A 97 -11.58 8.19 7.48
C LEU A 97 -12.85 8.65 8.20
N ARG A 98 -12.73 9.71 9.01
CA ARG A 98 -13.85 10.26 9.77
C ARG A 98 -14.95 10.80 8.88
N GLY A 99 -14.61 11.58 7.85
CA GLY A 99 -15.60 12.15 6.93
C GLY A 99 -16.41 11.09 6.19
N VAL A 100 -15.76 10.00 5.75
CA VAL A 100 -16.45 8.87 5.12
C VAL A 100 -17.30 8.10 6.14
N GLN A 101 -16.82 7.87 7.36
CA GLN A 101 -17.60 7.22 8.43
C GLN A 101 -18.84 8.04 8.79
N GLU A 102 -18.71 9.35 9.03
CA GLU A 102 -19.83 10.26 9.32
C GLU A 102 -20.86 10.27 8.18
N TRP A 103 -20.40 10.27 6.94
CA TRP A 103 -21.28 10.17 5.78
C TRP A 103 -22.04 8.83 5.73
N LEU A 104 -21.34 7.70 5.92
CA LEU A 104 -21.95 6.37 5.95
C LEU A 104 -22.99 6.22 7.06
N GLU A 105 -22.78 6.86 8.22
CA GLU A 105 -23.73 6.85 9.35
C GLU A 105 -24.97 7.72 9.12
N THR A 106 -24.81 8.84 8.39
CA THR A 106 -25.91 9.78 8.13
C THR A 106 -26.94 9.20 7.14
N GLU A 107 -26.53 8.27 6.28
CA GLU A 107 -27.32 7.79 5.13
C GLU A 107 -28.25 6.60 5.39
N GLY A 108 -29.02 6.63 6.50
CA GLY A 108 -30.08 5.65 6.74
C GLY A 108 -31.21 5.60 5.71
N SER A 109 -31.20 6.43 4.65
CA SER A 109 -32.25 6.49 3.60
C SER A 109 -31.88 7.24 2.30
N SER A 110 -30.61 7.57 2.02
CA SER A 110 -30.22 8.45 0.89
C SER A 110 -29.72 7.66 -0.34
N ALA A 111 -30.08 8.11 -1.55
CA ALA A 111 -29.58 7.58 -2.83
C ALA A 111 -28.31 8.30 -3.32
N ALA A 112 -27.82 9.29 -2.56
CA ALA A 112 -26.67 10.08 -2.93
C ALA A 112 -25.37 9.26 -2.86
N ARG A 113 -24.40 9.61 -3.71
CA ARG A 113 -23.06 9.02 -3.73
C ARG A 113 -22.07 10.00 -3.11
N LEU A 114 -20.97 9.50 -2.57
CA LEU A 114 -19.87 10.35 -2.08
C LEU A 114 -18.78 10.45 -3.14
N ALA A 115 -18.41 11.67 -3.53
CA ALA A 115 -17.19 11.93 -4.28
C ALA A 115 -16.06 12.25 -3.30
N VAL A 116 -15.06 11.37 -3.21
CA VAL A 116 -13.82 11.64 -2.46
C VAL A 116 -12.78 12.18 -3.44
N VAL A 117 -12.38 13.43 -3.23
CA VAL A 117 -11.56 14.20 -4.16
C VAL A 117 -10.15 14.37 -3.62
N THR A 118 -9.15 14.03 -4.43
CA THR A 118 -7.73 14.30 -4.20
C THR A 118 -7.14 15.14 -5.32
N ARG A 119 -5.87 15.56 -5.20
CA ARG A 119 -5.12 16.22 -6.28
C ARG A 119 -3.74 15.60 -6.45
N GLY A 120 -3.39 15.26 -7.68
CA GLY A 120 -2.08 14.70 -7.99
C GLY A 120 -1.79 13.38 -7.26
N ALA A 121 -2.81 12.64 -6.85
CA ALA A 121 -2.65 11.35 -6.16
C ALA A 121 -2.13 10.25 -7.10
N MET A 122 -2.33 10.41 -8.41
CA MET A 122 -2.11 9.34 -9.37
C MET A 122 -1.14 9.76 -10.48
N PRO A 123 -0.13 8.93 -10.81
CA PRO A 123 0.75 9.14 -11.96
C PRO A 123 0.00 8.81 -13.25
N THR A 124 -0.82 9.73 -13.72
CA THR A 124 -1.68 9.53 -14.90
C THR A 124 -0.92 9.64 -16.21
N ARG A 125 0.20 10.38 -16.21
CA ARG A 125 1.07 10.63 -17.35
C ARG A 125 2.54 10.51 -16.92
N PRO A 126 3.45 10.15 -17.84
CA PRO A 126 4.88 10.19 -17.56
C PRO A 126 5.32 11.58 -17.09
N GLY A 127 6.03 11.65 -15.96
CA GLY A 127 6.54 12.90 -15.38
C GLY A 127 5.55 13.67 -14.50
N ASP A 128 4.33 13.14 -14.28
CA ASP A 128 3.42 13.71 -13.28
C ASP A 128 4.10 13.76 -11.90
N VAL A 129 4.02 14.91 -11.23
CA VAL A 129 4.41 15.03 -9.83
C VAL A 129 3.30 14.41 -8.98
N VAL A 130 3.63 13.37 -8.24
CA VAL A 130 2.68 12.61 -7.42
C VAL A 130 2.74 13.05 -5.96
N ASP A 131 1.58 13.33 -5.38
CA ASP A 131 1.43 13.48 -3.94
C ASP A 131 1.18 12.11 -3.28
N ALA A 132 2.17 11.64 -2.54
CA ALA A 132 2.11 10.38 -1.81
C ALA A 132 1.03 10.39 -0.71
N VAL A 133 0.73 11.55 -0.11
CA VAL A 133 -0.31 11.67 0.92
C VAL A 133 -1.68 11.43 0.31
N SER A 134 -1.98 12.10 -0.80
CA SER A 134 -3.20 11.86 -1.58
C SER A 134 -3.28 10.44 -2.13
N SER A 135 -2.14 9.82 -2.48
CA SER A 135 -2.11 8.39 -2.85
C SER A 135 -2.58 7.49 -1.71
N ALA A 136 -2.24 7.82 -0.46
CA ALA A 136 -2.71 7.08 0.72
C ALA A 136 -4.24 7.16 0.88
N VAL A 137 -4.85 8.31 0.57
CA VAL A 137 -6.32 8.48 0.57
C VAL A 137 -6.98 7.54 -0.44
N TRP A 138 -6.40 7.40 -1.64
CA TRP A 138 -6.89 6.44 -2.64
C TRP A 138 -6.84 5.00 -2.13
N GLY A 139 -5.73 4.60 -1.50
CA GLY A 139 -5.61 3.26 -0.90
C GLY A 139 -6.69 3.00 0.15
N LEU A 140 -6.92 3.96 1.06
CA LEU A 140 -7.98 3.88 2.06
C LEU A 140 -9.34 3.62 1.40
N VAL A 141 -9.72 4.51 0.47
CA VAL A 141 -11.06 4.57 -0.11
C VAL A 141 -11.33 3.40 -1.07
N ARG A 142 -10.32 2.86 -1.75
CA ARG A 142 -10.46 1.63 -2.57
C ARG A 142 -10.94 0.44 -1.75
N SER A 143 -10.44 0.29 -0.52
CA SER A 143 -10.95 -0.73 0.40
C SER A 143 -12.39 -0.43 0.84
N VAL A 144 -12.73 0.84 1.05
CA VAL A 144 -14.13 1.24 1.34
C VAL A 144 -15.07 0.94 0.17
N GLN A 145 -14.64 1.21 -1.07
CA GLN A 145 -15.42 0.86 -2.28
C GLN A 145 -15.72 -0.64 -2.34
N SER A 146 -14.77 -1.49 -1.92
CA SER A 146 -14.98 -2.94 -1.83
C SER A 146 -15.99 -3.33 -0.73
N GLU A 147 -16.06 -2.58 0.36
CA GLU A 147 -17.03 -2.80 1.46
C GLU A 147 -18.41 -2.18 1.18
N HIS A 148 -18.45 -1.09 0.40
CA HIS A 148 -19.64 -0.31 0.05
C HIS A 148 -19.70 -0.06 -1.46
N PRO A 149 -20.02 -1.10 -2.27
CA PRO A 149 -20.04 -0.97 -3.73
C PRO A 149 -20.98 0.13 -4.23
N ASP A 150 -20.58 0.81 -5.30
CA ASP A 150 -21.33 1.86 -6.02
C ASP A 150 -21.67 3.14 -5.23
N ARG A 151 -21.30 3.20 -3.95
CA ARG A 151 -21.61 4.32 -3.05
C ARG A 151 -20.60 5.47 -3.11
N ILE A 152 -19.36 5.19 -3.48
CA ILE A 152 -18.26 6.15 -3.42
C ILE A 152 -17.52 6.21 -4.76
N VAL A 153 -17.28 7.42 -5.26
CA VAL A 153 -16.43 7.69 -6.43
C VAL A 153 -15.13 8.35 -5.96
N LEU A 154 -14.00 7.83 -6.41
CA LEU A 154 -12.69 8.46 -6.23
C LEU A 154 -12.37 9.36 -7.41
N VAL A 155 -11.99 10.60 -7.12
CA VAL A 155 -11.69 11.61 -8.12
C VAL A 155 -10.31 12.19 -7.84
N ASP A 156 -9.38 12.03 -8.76
CA ASP A 156 -8.10 12.74 -8.71
C ASP A 156 -8.17 13.97 -9.61
N ALA A 157 -8.45 15.12 -9.01
CA ALA A 157 -8.57 16.38 -9.70
C ALA A 157 -7.21 16.88 -10.22
N ASP A 158 -7.26 17.76 -11.22
CA ASP A 158 -6.07 18.36 -11.80
C ASP A 158 -5.36 19.24 -10.74
N PRO A 159 -4.07 18.98 -10.44
CA PRO A 159 -3.32 19.79 -9.48
C PRO A 159 -3.13 21.24 -9.95
N ALA A 160 -3.27 21.54 -11.25
CA ALA A 160 -3.17 22.89 -11.79
C ALA A 160 -4.46 23.72 -11.62
N THR A 161 -5.59 23.08 -11.33
CA THR A 161 -6.88 23.77 -11.15
C THR A 161 -6.97 24.42 -9.78
N ALA A 162 -7.23 25.73 -9.74
CA ALA A 162 -7.42 26.47 -8.50
C ALA A 162 -8.81 26.20 -7.88
N GLY A 163 -8.84 25.99 -6.56
CA GLY A 163 -10.08 25.83 -5.79
C GLY A 163 -10.60 24.38 -5.72
N ASP A 164 -11.51 24.13 -4.79
CA ASP A 164 -11.98 22.79 -4.37
C ASP A 164 -13.16 22.22 -5.15
N GLU A 165 -13.65 22.97 -6.13
CA GLU A 165 -14.82 22.56 -6.91
C GLU A 165 -14.47 21.49 -7.95
N VAL A 166 -15.24 20.41 -7.93
CA VAL A 166 -15.27 19.39 -8.97
C VAL A 166 -16.61 19.48 -9.69
N ASP A 167 -16.58 19.39 -11.02
CA ASP A 167 -17.81 19.38 -11.83
C ASP A 167 -18.63 18.10 -11.55
N LEU A 168 -19.67 18.22 -10.73
CA LEU A 168 -20.56 17.12 -10.39
C LEU A 168 -21.40 16.63 -11.59
N GLY A 169 -21.64 17.49 -12.59
CA GLY A 169 -22.33 17.11 -13.82
C GLY A 169 -21.47 16.21 -14.71
N LEU A 170 -20.16 16.45 -14.72
CA LEU A 170 -19.17 15.54 -15.30
C LEU A 170 -19.15 14.20 -14.55
N LEU A 171 -19.08 14.20 -13.21
CA LEU A 171 -19.13 12.96 -12.42
C LEU A 171 -20.39 12.14 -12.68
N ALA A 172 -21.54 12.80 -12.80
CA ALA A 172 -22.82 12.15 -13.10
C ALA A 172 -22.87 11.51 -14.49
N SER A 173 -22.05 11.98 -15.43
CA SER A 173 -21.98 11.46 -16.80
C SER A 173 -21.03 10.27 -16.97
N VAL A 174 -20.22 9.96 -15.95
CA VAL A 174 -19.20 8.91 -15.99
C VAL A 174 -19.58 7.75 -15.07
N ASP A 175 -19.80 6.58 -15.65
CA ASP A 175 -20.11 5.34 -14.93
C ASP A 175 -18.84 4.59 -14.53
N GLU A 176 -17.96 5.27 -13.78
CA GLU A 176 -16.70 4.70 -13.30
C GLU A 176 -16.49 5.01 -11.82
N PRO A 177 -16.01 4.05 -11.01
CA PRO A 177 -15.81 4.25 -9.58
C PRO A 177 -14.56 5.08 -9.27
N GLN A 178 -13.65 5.21 -10.23
CA GLN A 178 -12.34 5.84 -10.06
C GLN A 178 -11.98 6.61 -11.33
N ILE A 179 -11.74 7.91 -11.20
CA ILE A 179 -11.38 8.78 -12.31
C ILE A 179 -10.24 9.72 -11.93
N ALA A 180 -9.52 10.18 -12.95
CA ALA A 180 -8.62 11.32 -12.84
C ALA A 180 -8.98 12.37 -13.89
N ILE A 181 -8.99 13.64 -13.49
CA ILE A 181 -9.31 14.77 -14.36
C ILE A 181 -8.01 15.51 -14.63
N ARG A 182 -7.71 15.76 -15.92
CA ARG A 182 -6.52 16.49 -16.37
C ARG A 182 -6.93 17.45 -17.49
N GLY A 183 -7.11 18.73 -17.17
CA GLY A 183 -7.83 19.69 -18.02
C GLY A 183 -9.25 19.20 -18.32
N GLU A 184 -9.62 19.14 -19.60
CA GLU A 184 -10.93 18.62 -20.05
C GLU A 184 -10.98 17.08 -20.17
N GLN A 185 -9.84 16.40 -19.95
CA GLN A 185 -9.74 14.96 -20.15
C GLN A 185 -10.08 14.20 -18.87
N VAL A 186 -11.04 13.27 -18.97
CA VAL A 186 -11.26 12.24 -17.96
C VAL A 186 -10.46 10.99 -18.31
N LEU A 187 -9.73 10.48 -17.33
CA LEU A 187 -8.92 9.28 -17.39
C LEU A 187 -9.45 8.24 -16.40
N VAL A 188 -9.39 6.97 -16.76
CA VAL A 188 -9.80 5.85 -15.90
C VAL A 188 -8.68 4.83 -15.74
N PRO A 189 -8.50 4.24 -14.55
CA PRO A 189 -7.46 3.25 -14.33
C PRO A 189 -7.85 1.90 -14.92
N ARG A 190 -6.91 1.22 -15.57
CA ARG A 190 -7.04 -0.14 -16.10
C ARG A 190 -5.77 -0.91 -15.83
N LEU A 191 -5.90 -2.17 -15.41
CA LEU A 191 -4.75 -3.06 -15.28
C LEU A 191 -4.36 -3.57 -16.67
N ALA A 192 -3.12 -3.35 -17.07
CA ALA A 192 -2.56 -3.81 -18.33
C ALA A 192 -1.29 -4.61 -18.09
N ARG A 193 -1.00 -5.56 -18.99
CA ARG A 193 0.29 -6.25 -19.00
C ARG A 193 1.37 -5.27 -19.45
N THR A 194 2.48 -5.24 -18.75
CA THR A 194 3.69 -4.55 -19.17
C THR A 194 4.77 -5.56 -19.48
N ALA A 195 5.60 -5.24 -20.47
CA ALA A 195 6.82 -5.99 -20.72
C ALA A 195 7.76 -5.86 -19.52
N SER A 196 8.54 -6.92 -19.28
CA SER A 196 9.66 -6.86 -18.33
C SER A 196 10.62 -5.73 -18.73
N ALA A 197 11.08 -4.97 -17.74
CA ALA A 197 11.95 -3.83 -17.97
C ALA A 197 13.32 -4.27 -18.49
N ALA A 198 14.06 -3.33 -19.11
CA ALA A 198 15.44 -3.54 -19.50
C ALA A 198 16.32 -3.93 -18.30
N GLN A 199 17.42 -4.63 -18.57
CA GLN A 199 18.33 -5.19 -17.57
C GLN A 199 18.76 -4.10 -16.57
N ALA A 200 18.46 -4.31 -15.28
CA ALA A 200 18.82 -3.37 -14.22
C ALA A 200 20.34 -3.24 -14.12
N ALA A 201 20.81 -2.04 -13.74
CA ALA A 201 22.22 -1.84 -13.45
C ALA A 201 22.65 -2.77 -12.30
N PRO A 202 23.88 -3.31 -12.35
CA PRO A 202 24.39 -4.14 -11.26
C PRO A 202 24.48 -3.31 -9.97
N LEU A 203 24.09 -3.93 -8.85
CA LEU A 203 24.20 -3.31 -7.53
C LEU A 203 25.67 -3.18 -7.13
N ASP A 204 26.01 -2.09 -6.43
CA ASP A 204 27.32 -1.92 -5.83
C ASP A 204 27.48 -2.89 -4.64
N ARG A 205 28.42 -3.83 -4.79
CA ARG A 205 28.71 -4.87 -3.81
C ARG A 205 29.53 -4.37 -2.62
N ASP A 206 30.24 -3.27 -2.78
CA ASP A 206 31.06 -2.63 -1.74
C ASP A 206 30.26 -1.61 -0.91
N GLY A 207 29.09 -1.18 -1.40
CA GLY A 207 28.17 -0.31 -0.67
C GLY A 207 27.32 -1.05 0.38
N THR A 208 26.75 -0.28 1.30
CA THR A 208 25.81 -0.74 2.32
C THR A 208 24.37 -0.73 1.80
N VAL A 209 23.67 -1.86 1.97
CA VAL A 209 22.21 -1.93 1.77
C VAL A 209 21.50 -1.93 3.13
N LEU A 210 20.65 -0.92 3.34
CA LEU A 210 19.80 -0.79 4.53
C LEU A 210 18.45 -1.48 4.28
N ILE A 211 18.04 -2.35 5.20
CA ILE A 211 16.75 -3.05 5.14
C ILE A 211 15.95 -2.79 6.42
N THR A 212 14.88 -2.00 6.33
CA THR A 212 13.93 -1.88 7.45
C THR A 212 12.98 -3.07 7.48
N GLY A 213 12.61 -3.51 8.67
CA GLY A 213 11.98 -4.83 8.84
C GLY A 213 12.96 -5.97 8.50
N GLY A 214 14.26 -5.72 8.58
CA GLY A 214 15.31 -6.64 8.12
C GLY A 214 15.38 -7.95 8.89
N THR A 215 14.91 -7.97 10.14
CA THR A 215 14.78 -9.20 10.94
C THR A 215 13.41 -9.87 10.79
N GLY A 216 12.50 -9.31 9.99
CA GLY A 216 11.20 -9.91 9.67
C GLY A 216 11.31 -10.92 8.52
N THR A 217 10.23 -11.66 8.27
CA THR A 217 10.20 -12.74 7.25
C THR A 217 10.68 -12.28 5.88
N LEU A 218 10.06 -11.23 5.32
CA LEU A 218 10.40 -10.75 3.98
C LEU A 218 11.78 -10.08 3.93
N GLY A 219 12.10 -9.27 4.94
CA GLY A 219 13.39 -8.59 5.04
C GLY A 219 14.56 -9.59 5.13
N GLY A 220 14.43 -10.64 5.94
CA GLY A 220 15.45 -11.67 6.08
C GLY A 220 15.59 -12.54 4.82
N LEU A 221 14.50 -12.85 4.12
CA LEU A 221 14.56 -13.56 2.83
C LEU A 221 15.29 -12.71 1.77
N LEU A 222 14.95 -11.42 1.68
CA LEU A 222 15.62 -10.52 0.75
C LEU A 222 17.11 -10.34 1.10
N ALA A 223 17.44 -10.20 2.39
CA ALA A 223 18.83 -10.08 2.82
C ALA A 223 19.67 -11.28 2.36
N ARG A 224 19.14 -12.51 2.49
CA ARG A 224 19.79 -13.73 1.99
C ARG A 224 19.96 -13.71 0.48
N HIS A 225 18.94 -13.29 -0.25
CA HIS A 225 19.00 -13.17 -1.72
C HIS A 225 20.04 -12.14 -2.18
N LEU A 226 20.11 -10.98 -1.51
CA LEU A 226 21.10 -9.94 -1.80
C LEU A 226 22.53 -10.42 -1.52
N ALA A 227 22.76 -11.15 -0.43
CA ALA A 227 24.07 -11.74 -0.13
C ALA A 227 24.44 -12.83 -1.16
N ALA A 228 23.56 -13.81 -1.37
CA ALA A 228 23.84 -15.00 -2.17
C ALA A 228 23.92 -14.72 -3.69
N GLU A 229 22.94 -13.99 -4.24
CA GLU A 229 22.79 -13.82 -5.69
C GLU A 229 23.44 -12.52 -6.18
N HIS A 230 23.41 -11.47 -5.37
CA HIS A 230 23.98 -10.17 -5.75
C HIS A 230 25.37 -9.91 -5.16
N GLY A 231 25.82 -10.69 -4.17
CA GLY A 231 27.13 -10.55 -3.56
C GLY A 231 27.27 -9.28 -2.71
N ILE A 232 26.17 -8.79 -2.13
CA ILE A 232 26.18 -7.64 -1.23
C ILE A 232 26.94 -8.00 0.05
N ARG A 233 27.97 -7.22 0.37
CA ARG A 233 28.87 -7.50 1.49
C ARG A 233 28.51 -6.78 2.79
N HIS A 234 27.83 -5.64 2.68
CA HIS A 234 27.50 -4.77 3.81
C HIS A 234 25.98 -4.65 3.95
N LEU A 235 25.42 -5.24 5.00
CA LEU A 235 23.98 -5.26 5.28
C LEU A 235 23.69 -4.57 6.61
N LEU A 236 22.80 -3.58 6.58
CA LEU A 236 22.29 -2.89 7.76
C LEU A 236 20.81 -3.24 7.96
N LEU A 237 20.53 -4.15 8.89
CA LEU A 237 19.18 -4.66 9.16
C LEU A 237 18.56 -3.87 10.32
N LEU A 238 17.52 -3.09 10.03
CA LEU A 238 16.80 -2.30 11.02
C LEU A 238 15.49 -2.96 11.43
N SER A 239 15.24 -3.02 12.73
CA SER A 239 13.91 -3.32 13.27
C SER A 239 13.81 -2.73 14.69
N ARG A 240 12.59 -2.62 15.24
CA ARG A 240 12.41 -2.11 16.62
C ARG A 240 13.08 -2.98 17.69
N GLN A 241 13.10 -4.30 17.46
CA GLN A 241 13.74 -5.26 18.37
C GLN A 241 15.24 -5.38 18.11
N GLY A 242 15.72 -5.06 16.89
CA GLY A 242 17.13 -5.11 16.54
C GLY A 242 17.75 -6.49 16.84
N PRO A 243 18.92 -6.53 17.51
CA PRO A 243 19.57 -7.78 17.92
C PRO A 243 18.73 -8.70 18.80
N ASP A 244 17.74 -8.15 19.52
CA ASP A 244 16.86 -8.92 20.41
C ASP A 244 15.68 -9.56 19.66
N ALA A 245 15.57 -9.38 18.34
CA ALA A 245 14.53 -10.02 17.54
C ALA A 245 14.74 -11.55 17.48
N PRO A 246 13.67 -12.36 17.55
CA PRO A 246 13.77 -13.80 17.41
C PRO A 246 14.48 -14.20 16.10
N GLY A 247 15.54 -15.01 16.20
CA GLY A 247 16.32 -15.47 15.05
C GLY A 247 17.29 -14.44 14.44
N ALA A 248 17.49 -13.27 15.06
CA ALA A 248 18.41 -12.25 14.56
C ALA A 248 19.87 -12.74 14.50
N ALA A 249 20.33 -13.43 15.55
CA ALA A 249 21.69 -13.97 15.61
C ALA A 249 21.91 -15.06 14.53
N ASP A 250 20.93 -15.95 14.35
CA ASP A 250 20.99 -17.01 13.33
C ASP A 250 21.00 -16.39 11.92
N LEU A 251 20.15 -15.39 11.66
CA LEU A 251 20.14 -14.65 10.41
C LEU A 251 21.49 -13.98 10.12
N ALA A 252 22.13 -13.36 11.11
CA ALA A 252 23.44 -12.74 10.93
C ALA A 252 24.53 -13.77 10.58
N ALA A 253 24.52 -14.92 11.26
CA ALA A 253 25.46 -16.02 10.98
C ALA A 253 25.26 -16.58 9.56
N GLU A 254 24.01 -16.83 9.15
CA GLU A 254 23.68 -17.29 7.80
C GLU A 254 24.13 -16.30 6.73
N LEU A 255 23.89 -15.00 6.92
CA LEU A 255 24.34 -13.97 5.97
C LEU A 255 25.86 -13.92 5.84
N ALA A 256 26.59 -14.13 6.94
CA ALA A 256 28.04 -14.22 6.91
C ALA A 256 28.54 -15.46 6.13
N GLU A 257 27.87 -16.61 6.29
CA GLU A 257 28.16 -17.82 5.49
C GLU A 257 27.87 -17.60 3.99
N LEU A 258 26.88 -16.77 3.66
CA LEU A 258 26.54 -16.37 2.29
C LEU A 258 27.48 -15.29 1.71
N GLY A 259 28.50 -14.86 2.47
CA GLY A 259 29.54 -13.94 2.00
C GLY A 259 29.36 -12.48 2.39
N ALA A 260 28.36 -12.14 3.22
CA ALA A 260 28.27 -10.80 3.81
C ALA A 260 29.40 -10.61 4.85
N THR A 261 30.30 -9.67 4.61
CA THR A 261 31.46 -9.42 5.49
C THR A 261 31.13 -8.51 6.66
N ASP A 262 30.09 -7.70 6.54
CA ASP A 262 29.60 -6.82 7.61
C ASP A 262 28.06 -6.89 7.68
N VAL A 263 27.53 -7.48 8.74
CA VAL A 263 26.10 -7.58 9.00
C VAL A 263 25.80 -6.88 10.32
N ARG A 264 25.20 -5.70 10.24
CA ARG A 264 24.83 -4.89 11.40
C ARG A 264 23.32 -4.97 11.62
N ILE A 265 22.91 -5.51 12.76
CA ILE A 265 21.50 -5.50 13.18
C ILE A 265 21.34 -4.41 14.24
N VAL A 266 20.47 -3.44 13.97
CA VAL A 266 20.31 -2.26 14.83
C VAL A 266 18.86 -2.09 15.25
N ALA A 267 18.65 -1.87 16.54
CA ALA A 267 17.36 -1.52 17.10
C ALA A 267 17.02 -0.06 16.72
N CYS A 268 16.08 0.12 15.79
CA CYS A 268 15.67 1.43 15.31
C CYS A 268 14.20 1.38 14.85
N ASP A 269 13.40 2.35 15.32
CA ASP A 269 12.11 2.66 14.70
C ASP A 269 12.35 3.67 13.56
N ALA A 270 12.21 3.25 12.31
CA ALA A 270 12.41 4.14 11.16
C ALA A 270 11.39 5.29 11.10
N ALA A 271 10.28 5.20 11.85
CA ALA A 271 9.33 6.29 12.02
C ALA A 271 9.74 7.31 13.10
N ASP A 272 10.88 7.10 13.77
CA ASP A 272 11.59 8.10 14.55
C ASP A 272 12.70 8.69 13.69
N ARG A 273 12.54 9.95 13.29
CA ARG A 273 13.42 10.62 12.34
C ARG A 273 14.83 10.78 12.90
N ASP A 274 14.96 11.11 14.18
CA ASP A 274 16.25 11.41 14.80
C ASP A 274 17.03 10.10 15.06
N ALA A 275 16.33 9.05 15.49
CA ALA A 275 16.92 7.72 15.61
C ALA A 275 17.42 7.20 14.24
N LEU A 276 16.62 7.34 13.19
CA LEU A 276 17.02 6.94 11.84
C LEU A 276 18.21 7.75 11.33
N ALA A 277 18.22 9.08 11.56
CA ALA A 277 19.34 9.93 11.18
C ALA A 277 20.64 9.54 11.89
N ALA A 278 20.58 9.20 13.18
CA ALA A 278 21.74 8.72 13.93
C ALA A 278 22.29 7.41 13.33
N VAL A 279 21.41 6.45 13.01
CA VAL A 279 21.81 5.19 12.38
C VAL A 279 22.43 5.40 10.99
N LEU A 280 21.90 6.34 10.20
CA LEU A 280 22.46 6.69 8.89
C LEU A 280 23.83 7.36 9.00
N ALA A 281 24.03 8.22 10.01
CA ALA A 281 25.31 8.88 10.26
C ALA A 281 26.43 7.90 10.70
N ASP A 282 26.06 6.75 11.26
CA ASP A 282 26.97 5.68 11.66
C ASP A 282 27.35 4.73 10.51
N ILE A 283 26.94 5.01 9.27
CA ILE A 283 27.38 4.26 8.09
C ILE A 283 28.79 4.70 7.70
N PRO A 284 29.76 3.78 7.56
CA PRO A 284 31.15 4.15 7.33
C PRO A 284 31.41 4.64 5.89
N ASP A 285 32.26 5.66 5.75
CA ASP A 285 32.60 6.26 4.45
C ASP A 285 33.20 5.29 3.42
N HIS A 286 33.84 4.20 3.86
CA HIS A 286 34.44 3.20 2.98
C HIS A 286 33.43 2.18 2.42
N ALA A 287 32.22 2.14 2.98
CA ALA A 287 31.11 1.31 2.51
C ALA A 287 29.81 2.14 2.58
N PRO A 288 29.69 3.21 1.77
CA PRO A 288 28.60 4.18 1.85
C PRO A 288 27.24 3.54 1.58
N LEU A 289 26.15 4.21 1.97
CA LEU A 289 24.80 3.74 1.67
C LEU A 289 24.54 3.81 0.15
N THR A 290 24.28 2.66 -0.47
CA THR A 290 23.99 2.54 -1.91
C THR A 290 22.63 1.91 -2.20
N GLY A 291 21.96 1.35 -1.19
CA GLY A 291 20.65 0.76 -1.35
C GLY A 291 19.76 0.88 -0.12
N VAL A 292 18.48 1.15 -0.36
CA VAL A 292 17.45 1.14 0.69
C VAL A 292 16.35 0.17 0.30
N VAL A 293 15.96 -0.67 1.27
CA VAL A 293 14.76 -1.51 1.19
C VAL A 293 13.86 -1.20 2.39
N HIS A 294 12.63 -0.82 2.10
CA HIS A 294 11.59 -0.65 3.10
C HIS A 294 10.64 -1.85 3.13
N ALA A 295 10.92 -2.81 4.01
CA ALA A 295 10.07 -3.99 4.23
C ALA A 295 9.36 -3.98 5.60
N ALA A 296 9.49 -2.89 6.37
CA ALA A 296 8.78 -2.75 7.62
C ALA A 296 7.26 -2.62 7.39
N GLY A 297 6.48 -3.20 8.29
CA GLY A 297 5.04 -3.14 8.25
C GLY A 297 4.41 -3.95 9.37
N VAL A 298 3.20 -3.55 9.74
CA VAL A 298 2.33 -4.29 10.65
C VAL A 298 0.95 -4.39 10.01
N LEU A 299 0.25 -5.49 10.28
CA LEU A 299 -1.13 -5.71 9.86
C LEU A 299 -2.06 -5.43 11.04
N ASP A 300 -3.18 -4.79 10.76
CA ASP A 300 -4.23 -4.55 11.74
C ASP A 300 -5.59 -4.49 11.04
N ASP A 301 -6.07 -5.67 10.61
CA ASP A 301 -7.25 -5.79 9.77
C ASP A 301 -8.55 -5.55 10.57
N GLY A 302 -9.52 -4.92 9.94
CA GLY A 302 -10.85 -4.68 10.48
C GLY A 302 -11.72 -3.91 9.49
N VAL A 303 -13.03 -4.16 9.52
CA VAL A 303 -14.01 -3.45 8.68
C VAL A 303 -13.88 -1.93 8.85
N PHE A 304 -14.10 -1.19 7.76
CA PHE A 304 -13.86 0.24 7.71
C PHE A 304 -14.65 1.02 8.76
N THR A 305 -15.90 0.65 9.02
CA THR A 305 -16.77 1.32 10.00
C THR A 305 -16.31 1.14 11.46
N ALA A 306 -15.42 0.18 11.73
CA ALA A 306 -14.83 -0.04 13.05
C ALA A 306 -13.35 0.37 13.11
N LEU A 307 -12.80 0.93 12.04
CA LEU A 307 -11.42 1.40 11.98
C LEU A 307 -11.31 2.71 12.78
N THR A 308 -10.38 2.75 13.74
CA THR A 308 -10.11 3.93 14.55
C THR A 308 -8.86 4.66 14.05
N GLU A 309 -8.75 5.95 14.36
CA GLU A 309 -7.57 6.76 14.03
C GLU A 309 -6.28 6.19 14.65
N GLU A 310 -6.36 5.59 15.85
CA GLU A 310 -5.21 4.93 16.51
C GLU A 310 -4.70 3.72 15.73
N ARG A 311 -5.61 2.84 15.30
CA ARG A 311 -5.29 1.66 14.49
C ARG A 311 -4.74 2.05 13.12
N LEU A 312 -5.33 3.07 12.51
CA LEU A 312 -4.83 3.69 11.28
C LEU A 312 -3.41 4.24 11.46
N GLY A 313 -3.19 5.06 12.49
CA GLY A 313 -1.90 5.69 12.78
C GLY A 313 -0.79 4.67 13.05
N THR A 314 -1.11 3.55 13.70
CA THR A 314 -0.15 2.46 13.95
C THR A 314 0.39 1.85 12.65
N VAL A 315 -0.49 1.57 11.68
CA VAL A 315 -0.11 0.99 10.39
C VAL A 315 0.61 2.02 9.50
N LEU A 316 0.12 3.27 9.45
CA LEU A 316 0.76 4.36 8.71
C LEU A 316 2.16 4.68 9.25
N ARG A 317 2.35 4.68 10.57
CA ARG A 317 3.66 4.94 11.19
C ARG A 317 4.72 3.96 10.68
N ALA A 318 4.42 2.66 10.73
CA ALA A 318 5.39 1.62 10.39
C ALA A 318 5.76 1.58 8.91
N LYS A 319 4.88 2.06 8.03
CA LYS A 319 5.05 2.06 6.57
C LYS A 319 5.26 3.47 6.00
N ALA A 320 4.19 4.25 5.93
CA ALA A 320 4.19 5.55 5.27
C ALA A 320 5.18 6.54 5.91
N ARG A 321 5.11 6.73 7.24
CA ARG A 321 6.01 7.68 7.93
C ARG A 321 7.47 7.25 7.87
N ALA A 322 7.74 5.96 8.10
CA ALA A 322 9.08 5.40 7.97
C ALA A 322 9.65 5.60 6.55
N ALA A 323 8.86 5.34 5.51
CA ALA A 323 9.28 5.56 4.14
C ALA A 323 9.50 7.05 3.81
N ALA A 324 8.69 7.95 4.38
CA ALA A 324 8.87 9.40 4.23
C ALA A 324 10.21 9.87 4.84
N HIS A 325 10.56 9.38 6.04
CA HIS A 325 11.86 9.70 6.64
C HIS A 325 13.03 9.10 5.85
N LEU A 326 12.89 7.86 5.34
CA LEU A 326 13.89 7.26 4.47
C LEU A 326 14.10 8.10 3.20
N ASP A 327 13.01 8.53 2.54
CA ASP A 327 13.09 9.43 1.38
C ASP A 327 13.86 10.69 1.73
N GLU A 328 13.42 11.41 2.77
CA GLU A 328 14.00 12.69 3.20
C GLU A 328 15.49 12.57 3.56
N LEU A 329 15.86 11.59 4.40
CA LEU A 329 17.20 11.47 4.96
C LEU A 329 18.21 10.83 4.01
N THR A 330 17.76 10.30 2.86
CA THR A 330 18.64 9.62 1.89
C THR A 330 18.63 10.28 0.50
N ARG A 331 18.03 11.47 0.35
CA ARG A 331 17.99 12.19 -0.94
C ARG A 331 19.36 12.49 -1.53
N ASP A 332 20.34 12.77 -0.66
CA ASP A 332 21.71 13.12 -1.08
C ASP A 332 22.63 11.90 -1.23
N ALA A 333 22.14 10.69 -0.92
CA ALA A 333 22.90 9.46 -1.09
C ALA A 333 22.87 8.99 -2.55
N ASP A 334 23.99 8.49 -3.05
CA ASP A 334 24.11 7.92 -4.39
C ASP A 334 23.52 6.49 -4.43
N LEU A 335 22.19 6.42 -4.29
CA LEU A 335 21.48 5.16 -4.24
C LEU A 335 21.37 4.54 -5.64
N GLY A 336 21.77 3.28 -5.77
CA GLY A 336 21.44 2.44 -6.94
C GLY A 336 20.04 1.83 -6.85
N MET A 337 19.46 1.77 -5.63
CA MET A 337 18.12 1.22 -5.40
C MET A 337 17.42 1.87 -4.20
N PHE A 338 16.11 2.09 -4.35
CA PHE A 338 15.21 2.48 -3.27
C PHE A 338 13.91 1.68 -3.44
N VAL A 339 13.80 0.56 -2.74
CA VAL A 339 12.73 -0.44 -2.95
C VAL A 339 11.73 -0.37 -1.80
N LEU A 340 10.45 -0.20 -2.14
CA LEU A 340 9.36 -0.15 -1.18
C LEU A 340 8.49 -1.40 -1.29
N TYR A 341 8.34 -2.16 -0.20
CA TYR A 341 7.42 -3.31 -0.16
C TYR A 341 5.99 -2.82 0.05
N SER A 342 5.32 -2.61 -1.08
CA SER A 342 3.89 -2.31 -1.18
C SER A 342 3.04 -3.59 -1.17
N SER A 343 1.78 -3.49 -1.53
CA SER A 343 0.81 -4.58 -1.55
C SER A 343 -0.24 -4.37 -2.64
N ALA A 344 -0.74 -5.47 -3.22
CA ALA A 344 -1.86 -5.44 -4.16
C ALA A 344 -3.12 -4.77 -3.55
N SER A 345 -3.25 -4.74 -2.22
CA SER A 345 -4.33 -4.02 -1.52
C SER A 345 -4.34 -2.51 -1.82
N ALA A 346 -3.19 -1.89 -2.12
CA ALA A 346 -3.14 -0.49 -2.57
C ALA A 346 -3.78 -0.29 -3.95
N THR A 347 -3.65 -1.29 -4.83
CA THR A 347 -4.16 -1.25 -6.20
C THR A 347 -5.64 -1.59 -6.30
N PHE A 348 -6.06 -2.67 -5.64
CA PHE A 348 -7.42 -3.19 -5.78
C PHE A 348 -8.36 -2.78 -4.63
N GLY A 349 -7.80 -2.40 -3.48
CA GLY A 349 -8.54 -2.42 -2.22
C GLY A 349 -8.75 -3.85 -1.74
N THR A 350 -8.86 -4.02 -0.42
CA THR A 350 -9.28 -5.30 0.18
C THR A 350 -10.23 -5.00 1.34
N PRO A 351 -11.43 -5.59 1.39
CA PRO A 351 -12.32 -5.45 2.54
C PRO A 351 -11.60 -5.76 3.85
N GLY A 352 -11.76 -4.88 4.83
CA GLY A 352 -11.13 -5.00 6.13
C GLY A 352 -9.67 -4.54 6.19
N GLN A 353 -9.11 -4.00 5.10
CA GLN A 353 -7.70 -3.59 5.06
C GLN A 353 -7.52 -2.13 4.63
N ALA A 354 -8.43 -1.24 4.99
CA ALA A 354 -8.37 0.16 4.57
C ALA A 354 -7.10 0.88 5.07
N ASN A 355 -6.70 0.69 6.33
CA ASN A 355 -5.45 1.23 6.88
C ASN A 355 -4.20 0.68 6.17
N TYR A 356 -4.17 -0.62 5.88
CA TYR A 356 -3.06 -1.28 5.19
C TYR A 356 -2.99 -0.85 3.72
N ALA A 357 -4.12 -0.79 3.03
CA ALA A 357 -4.20 -0.28 1.66
C ALA A 357 -3.75 1.18 1.57
N ALA A 358 -4.15 2.04 2.52
CA ALA A 358 -3.69 3.42 2.60
C ALA A 358 -2.16 3.51 2.76
N ALA A 359 -1.60 2.74 3.70
CA ALA A 359 -0.17 2.75 3.96
C ALA A 359 0.66 2.26 2.76
N ASN A 360 0.17 1.27 2.01
CA ASN A 360 0.86 0.78 0.81
C ASN A 360 0.68 1.72 -0.40
N ALA A 361 -0.49 2.35 -0.56
CA ALA A 361 -0.70 3.33 -1.63
C ALA A 361 0.15 4.59 -1.44
N PHE A 362 0.46 4.98 -0.20
CA PHE A 362 1.49 5.99 0.08
C PHE A 362 2.85 5.60 -0.52
N LEU A 363 3.25 4.33 -0.38
CA LEU A 363 4.52 3.84 -0.93
C LEU A 363 4.53 3.90 -2.46
N ASP A 364 3.42 3.51 -3.11
CA ASP A 364 3.28 3.59 -4.56
C ASP A 364 3.42 5.04 -5.06
N GLY A 365 2.78 5.99 -4.37
CA GLY A 365 2.89 7.41 -4.66
C GLY A 365 4.28 7.98 -4.43
N LEU A 366 4.95 7.57 -3.34
CA LEU A 366 6.31 7.96 -3.03
C LEU A 366 7.32 7.47 -4.09
N ALA A 367 7.19 6.20 -4.51
CA ALA A 367 7.99 5.63 -5.59
C ALA A 367 7.81 6.42 -6.89
N ALA A 368 6.57 6.72 -7.27
CA ALA A 368 6.27 7.51 -8.46
C ALA A 368 6.86 8.93 -8.38
N ARG A 369 6.73 9.59 -7.22
CA ARG A 369 7.33 10.91 -6.98
C ARG A 369 8.85 10.89 -7.11
N ARG A 370 9.53 9.93 -6.48
CA ARG A 370 11.00 9.80 -6.58
C ARG A 370 11.45 9.63 -8.03
N ARG A 371 10.77 8.77 -8.80
CA ARG A 371 11.07 8.59 -10.24
C ARG A 371 10.86 9.87 -11.05
N ALA A 372 9.79 10.63 -10.79
CA ALA A 372 9.55 11.91 -11.44
C ALA A 372 10.64 12.96 -11.12
N GLU A 373 11.25 12.87 -9.94
CA GLU A 373 12.39 13.69 -9.50
C GLU A 373 13.75 13.15 -10.01
N GLY A 374 13.78 12.06 -10.77
CA GLY A 374 15.01 11.44 -11.27
C GLY A 374 15.77 10.60 -10.23
N LEU A 375 15.14 10.32 -9.09
CA LEU A 375 15.69 9.46 -8.03
C LEU A 375 15.24 7.99 -8.22
N PRO A 376 16.02 7.01 -7.73
CA PRO A 376 15.56 5.62 -7.66
C PRO A 376 14.31 5.52 -6.79
N GLY A 377 13.34 4.69 -7.20
CA GLY A 377 12.08 4.47 -6.50
C GLY A 377 11.23 3.39 -7.15
#